data_AF-C0W6T7-F1
#
_entry.id   AF-C0W6T7-F1
#
_cell.length_a   1.000
_cell.length_b   1.000
_cell.length_c   1.000
_cell.angle_alpha   90.00
_cell.angle_beta   90.00
_cell.angle_gamma   90.00
#
_symmetry.space_group_name_H-M   'P 1'
#
loop_
_entity.id
_entity.type
_entity.pdbx_description
1 polymer ?
#
loop_
_entity_poly.entity_id
_entity_poly.type
_entity_poly.pdbx_seq_one_letter_code
_entity_poly.pdbx_strand_id
1 'polypeptide(L)'
;MREHLWEMVQTYIGDGRALLIWSVRSEQRFAVASLGHEREPIDIEGCTVMRSSYRAAEGWTAIPGAVKPAKESWSIAARRRRFRNSAERSLGQQ
;
A
#
# COMPACT_ATOMS: atom_id res chain seq x y z
N MET A 1 -3.08 -13.74 18.87
CA MET A 1 -1.78 -13.02 18.89
C MET A 1 -1.85 -11.80 17.98
N ARG A 2 -2.24 -11.97 16.72
CA ARG A 2 -2.48 -10.87 15.77
C ARG A 2 -3.41 -9.80 16.34
N GLU A 3 -4.51 -10.23 16.94
CA GLU A 3 -5.53 -9.37 17.55
C GLU A 3 -4.91 -8.47 18.61
N HIS A 4 -4.13 -9.08 19.52
CA HIS A 4 -3.43 -8.37 20.58
C HIS A 4 -2.38 -7.37 20.04
N LEU A 5 -1.60 -7.76 19.01
CA LEU A 5 -0.69 -6.83 18.34
C LEU A 5 -1.45 -5.67 17.70
N TRP A 6 -2.62 -5.94 17.13
CA TRP A 6 -3.46 -4.92 16.53
C TRP A 6 -4.05 -3.96 17.56
N GLU A 7 -4.46 -4.47 18.72
CA GLU A 7 -4.88 -3.65 19.87
C GLU A 7 -3.75 -2.75 20.37
N MET A 8 -2.52 -3.28 20.47
CA MET A 8 -1.35 -2.48 20.82
C MET A 8 -1.10 -1.37 19.80
N VAL A 9 -1.14 -1.68 18.50
CA VAL A 9 -1.00 -0.67 17.46
C VAL A 9 -2.08 0.41 17.61
N GLN A 10 -3.35 0.01 17.75
CA GLN A 10 -4.44 0.95 17.97
C GLN A 10 -4.24 1.84 19.20
N THR A 11 -3.66 1.30 20.27
CA THR A 11 -3.43 2.02 21.52
C THR A 11 -2.28 3.03 21.42
N TYR A 12 -1.21 2.68 20.71
CA TYR A 12 0.06 3.42 20.76
C TYR A 12 0.40 4.23 19.50
N ILE A 13 -0.36 4.10 18.41
CA ILE A 13 -0.01 4.75 17.13
C ILE A 13 -0.15 6.28 17.13
N GLY A 14 -0.91 6.85 18.07
CA GLY A 14 -1.23 8.28 18.09
C GLY A 14 -1.92 8.72 16.80
N ASP A 15 -1.42 9.78 16.17
CA ASP A 15 -1.93 10.31 14.88
C ASP A 15 -1.38 9.58 13.64
N GLY A 16 -0.70 8.45 13.85
CA GLY A 16 -0.17 7.64 12.76
C GLY A 16 -1.25 6.86 12.00
N ARG A 17 -0.82 6.15 10.96
CA ARG A 17 -1.69 5.33 10.11
C ARG A 17 -1.11 3.93 9.99
N ALA A 18 -1.96 2.91 10.02
CA ALA A 18 -1.51 1.54 9.89
C ALA A 18 -2.46 0.71 9.02
N LEU A 19 -1.88 -0.27 8.34
CA LEU A 19 -2.59 -1.38 7.71
C LEU A 19 -2.08 -2.67 8.31
N LEU A 20 -2.99 -3.55 8.71
CA LEU A 20 -2.67 -4.91 9.09
C LEU A 20 -3.13 -5.84 7.97
N ILE A 21 -2.21 -6.64 7.44
CA ILE A 21 -2.50 -7.63 6.40
C ILE A 21 -2.12 -9.00 6.95
N TRP A 22 -3.02 -9.97 6.84
CA TRP A 22 -2.78 -11.33 7.32
C TRP A 22 -3.40 -12.37 6.41
N SER A 23 -2.87 -13.58 6.47
CA SER A 23 -3.35 -14.71 5.68
C SER A 23 -4.66 -15.26 6.23
N VAL A 24 -5.60 -15.56 5.34
CA VAL A 24 -6.87 -16.23 5.65
C VAL A 24 -7.19 -17.28 4.59
N ARG A 25 -8.13 -18.18 4.89
CA ARG A 25 -8.62 -19.17 3.92
C ARG A 25 -9.81 -18.60 3.13
N SER A 26 -9.51 -17.64 2.25
CA SER A 26 -10.46 -17.05 1.29
C SER A 26 -9.92 -17.22 -0.15
N GLU A 27 -10.67 -16.74 -1.15
CA GLU A 27 -10.21 -16.71 -2.55
C GLU A 27 -8.89 -15.94 -2.70
N GLN A 28 -8.80 -14.75 -2.11
CA GLN A 28 -7.62 -13.88 -2.20
C GLN A 28 -6.48 -14.25 -1.24
N ARG A 29 -6.75 -15.14 -0.28
CA ARG A 29 -5.78 -15.64 0.72
C ARG A 29 -5.24 -14.60 1.70
N PHE A 30 -5.80 -13.39 1.73
CA PHE A 30 -5.47 -12.36 2.71
C PHE A 30 -6.73 -11.61 3.18
N ALA A 31 -6.60 -10.94 4.32
CA ALA A 31 -7.53 -9.94 4.82
C ALA A 31 -6.75 -8.68 5.24
N VAL A 32 -7.42 -7.54 5.26
CA VAL A 32 -6.82 -6.23 5.56
C VAL A 32 -7.66 -5.51 6.61
N ALA A 33 -7.01 -4.89 7.59
CA ALA A 33 -7.60 -3.93 8.50
C ALA A 33 -6.87 -2.59 8.36
N SER A 34 -7.63 -1.50 8.46
CA SER A 34 -7.12 -0.12 8.37
C SER A 34 -7.30 0.59 9.70
N LEU A 35 -6.34 1.46 10.02
CA LEU A 35 -6.40 2.41 11.11
C LEU A 35 -5.87 3.76 10.64
N GLY A 36 -6.76 4.76 10.58
CA GLY A 36 -6.41 6.14 10.20
C GLY A 36 -5.88 6.30 8.78
N HIS A 37 -6.00 5.28 7.91
CA HIS A 37 -5.49 5.32 6.55
C HIS A 37 -6.55 5.85 5.58
N GLU A 38 -6.13 6.65 4.59
CA GLU A 38 -7.03 7.13 3.52
C GLU A 38 -7.53 6.01 2.59
N ARG A 39 -6.95 4.82 2.71
CA ARG A 39 -7.24 3.66 1.88
C ARG A 39 -7.94 2.65 2.76
N GLU A 40 -9.24 2.54 2.58
CA GLU A 40 -10.07 1.65 3.39
C GLU A 40 -10.34 0.36 2.61
N PRO A 41 -10.14 -0.82 3.23
CA PRO A 41 -10.53 -2.08 2.61
C PRO A 41 -12.06 -2.14 2.51
N ILE A 42 -12.55 -2.52 1.33
CA ILE A 42 -13.97 -2.74 1.05
C ILE A 42 -14.13 -4.07 0.34
N ASP A 43 -15.13 -4.84 0.74
CA ASP A 43 -15.51 -6.06 0.04
C ASP A 43 -16.47 -5.71 -1.11
N ILE A 44 -16.16 -6.19 -2.31
CA ILE A 44 -17.00 -6.07 -3.50
C ILE A 44 -17.10 -7.46 -4.12
N GLU A 45 -18.28 -8.08 -4.06
CA GLU A 45 -18.53 -9.41 -4.61
C GLU A 45 -17.53 -10.48 -4.09
N GLY A 46 -17.14 -10.41 -2.80
CA GLY A 46 -16.17 -11.34 -2.20
C GLY A 46 -14.70 -11.02 -2.51
N CYS A 47 -14.44 -9.93 -3.23
CA CYS A 47 -13.11 -9.42 -3.53
C CYS A 47 -12.81 -8.22 -2.62
N THR A 48 -11.82 -8.34 -1.74
CA THR A 48 -11.34 -7.20 -0.96
C THR A 48 -10.52 -6.28 -1.86
N VAL A 49 -10.94 -5.02 -1.98
CA VAL A 49 -10.26 -3.95 -2.71
C VAL A 49 -10.01 -2.75 -1.81
N MET A 50 -9.11 -1.85 -2.22
CA MET A 50 -8.80 -0.63 -1.45
C MET A 50 -9.52 0.57 -2.05
N ARG A 51 -10.49 1.13 -1.32
CA ARG A 51 -11.16 2.38 -1.69
C ARG A 51 -10.25 3.55 -1.35
N SER A 52 -9.93 4.38 -2.35
CA SER A 52 -9.20 5.62 -2.19
C SER A 52 -10.01 6.75 -2.82
N SER A 53 -10.22 7.85 -2.10
CA SER A 53 -10.87 9.03 -2.69
C SER A 53 -9.99 9.66 -3.76
N TYR A 54 -10.51 9.82 -4.97
CA TYR A 54 -9.79 10.43 -6.10
C TYR A 54 -9.35 11.89 -5.82
N ARG A 55 -10.06 12.60 -4.91
CA ARG A 55 -9.80 14.02 -4.59
C ARG A 55 -9.05 14.28 -3.29
N ALA A 56 -8.64 13.29 -2.50
CA ALA A 56 -7.96 13.54 -1.22
C ALA A 56 -6.43 13.51 -1.33
N ALA A 57 -5.87 14.41 -2.14
CA ALA A 57 -4.49 14.88 -1.94
C ALA A 57 -4.47 16.34 -1.43
N GLU A 58 -5.62 16.90 -1.04
CA GLU A 58 -5.74 18.27 -0.54
C GLU A 58 -5.60 18.36 0.99
N GLY A 59 -5.60 17.23 1.70
CA GLY A 59 -5.52 17.17 3.17
C GLY A 59 -4.16 16.75 3.73
N TRP A 60 -3.11 16.70 2.91
CA TRP A 60 -1.77 16.38 3.42
C TRP A 60 -1.22 17.61 4.15
N THR A 61 -1.47 17.72 5.46
CA THR A 61 -0.61 18.50 6.33
C THR A 61 0.75 17.82 6.29
N ALA A 62 1.64 18.36 5.46
CA ALA A 62 3.02 17.94 5.41
C ALA A 62 3.59 18.05 6.84
N ILE A 63 4.00 16.92 7.41
CA ILE A 63 4.81 16.92 8.63
C ILE A 63 6.03 17.81 8.31
N PRO A 64 6.41 18.79 9.16
CA PRO A 64 7.61 19.59 8.92
C PRO A 64 8.82 18.67 8.73
N GLY A 65 9.45 18.72 7.55
CA GLY A 65 10.54 17.83 7.15
C GLY A 65 10.15 16.61 6.30
N ALA A 66 8.86 16.40 6.02
CA ALA A 66 8.43 15.37 5.08
C ALA A 66 8.79 15.75 3.64
N VAL A 67 9.64 14.93 3.01
CA VAL A 67 9.90 15.02 1.58
C VAL A 67 8.60 14.72 0.85
N LYS A 68 8.11 15.66 0.02
CA LYS A 68 6.94 15.43 -0.84
C LYS A 68 7.16 14.11 -1.59
N PRO A 69 6.26 13.11 -1.51
CA PRO A 69 6.44 11.94 -2.33
C PRO A 69 6.40 12.38 -3.79
N ALA A 70 7.31 11.82 -4.58
CA ALA A 70 7.30 12.07 -6.01
C ALA A 70 5.92 11.69 -6.57
N LYS A 71 5.33 12.58 -7.38
CA LYS A 71 4.10 12.28 -8.13
C LYS A 71 4.27 10.92 -8.80
N GLU A 72 3.42 9.99 -8.40
CA GLU A 72 3.51 8.58 -8.76
C GLU A 72 3.45 8.44 -10.29
N SER A 73 4.58 8.09 -10.88
CA SER A 73 4.59 7.35 -12.13
C SER A 73 5.51 6.18 -11.83
N TRP A 74 4.96 4.97 -11.97
CA TRP A 74 5.62 3.67 -11.94
C TRP A 74 6.40 3.34 -10.62
N SER A 75 6.02 2.26 -9.93
CA SER A 75 6.72 1.81 -8.73
C SER A 75 8.19 1.51 -9.04
N ILE A 76 9.13 1.83 -8.13
CA ILE A 76 10.59 1.51 -8.29
C ILE A 76 10.82 0.06 -8.77
N ALA A 77 10.01 -0.87 -8.28
CA ALA A 77 9.99 -2.26 -8.73
C ALA A 77 9.62 -2.42 -10.22
N ALA A 78 8.62 -1.69 -10.71
CA ALA A 78 8.25 -1.67 -12.12
C ALA A 78 9.34 -1.09 -13.05
N ARG A 79 10.17 -0.10 -12.63
CA ARG A 79 11.37 0.33 -13.43
C ARG A 79 12.26 -0.85 -13.55
N ARG A 80 12.61 -1.43 -12.40
CA ARG A 80 13.65 -2.47 -12.33
C ARG A 80 13.28 -3.63 -13.25
N ARG A 81 12.00 -4.01 -13.34
CA ARG A 81 11.51 -5.01 -14.30
C ARG A 81 11.62 -4.53 -15.75
N ARG A 82 11.16 -3.31 -16.08
CA ARG A 82 11.22 -2.76 -17.45
C ARG A 82 12.66 -2.64 -17.97
N PHE A 83 13.58 -2.13 -17.17
CA PHE A 83 14.97 -1.88 -17.58
C PHE A 83 15.85 -3.14 -17.55
N ARG A 84 15.53 -4.14 -16.72
CA ARG A 84 16.16 -5.47 -16.80
C ARG A 84 15.84 -6.15 -18.15
N ASN A 85 14.58 -6.09 -18.56
CA ASN A 85 14.14 -6.64 -19.86
C ASN A 85 14.70 -5.87 -21.07
N SER A 86 15.19 -4.63 -20.90
CA SER A 86 15.82 -3.88 -21.99
C SER A 86 17.29 -4.23 -22.16
N ALA A 87 18.02 -4.43 -21.06
CA ALA A 87 19.43 -4.86 -21.10
C ALA A 87 19.60 -6.30 -21.62
N GLU A 88 18.70 -7.21 -21.27
CA GLU A 88 18.70 -8.58 -21.80
C GLU A 88 18.38 -8.62 -23.30
N ARG A 89 17.49 -7.73 -23.80
CA ARG A 89 17.16 -7.65 -25.24
C ARG A 89 18.29 -7.10 -26.10
N SER A 90 19.15 -6.22 -25.59
CA SER A 90 20.31 -5.71 -26.34
C SER A 90 21.45 -6.72 -26.46
N LEU A 91 21.52 -7.72 -25.56
CA LEU A 91 22.58 -8.73 -25.55
C LEU A 91 22.25 -9.98 -26.39
N GLY A 92 20.98 -10.17 -26.79
CA GLY A 92 20.55 -11.29 -27.63
C GLY A 92 20.47 -10.99 -29.13
N GLN A 93 21.04 -9.86 -29.59
CA GLN A 93 21.01 -9.37 -30.98
C GLN A 93 22.41 -9.15 -31.57
N GLN A 94 23.43 -9.83 -31.04
CA GLN A 94 24.77 -9.90 -31.65
C GLN A 94 25.13 -11.34 -31.97
#